data_AF-A0A8T9BWX7-F1
#
_entry.id   AF-A0A8T9BWX7-F1
#
_cell.length_a   1.000
_cell.length_b   1.000
_cell.length_c   1.000
_cell.angle_alpha   90.00
_cell.angle_beta   90.00
_cell.angle_gamma   90.00
#
_symmetry.space_group_name_H-M   'P 1'
#
loop_
_entity.id
_entity.type
_entity.pdbx_description
1 polymer ?
#
loop_
_entity_poly.entity_id
_entity_poly.type
_entity_poly.pdbx_seq_one_letter_code
_entity_poly.pdbx_strand_id
1 'polypeptide(L)'
;MIRDLMARRGQEIACFSYDDQHKFRLDDSSIRYYYPPTLGADLSKGFDTFEKLDDTADDHLDSLLKTIMALEQKEGKRVEADVITWRGMMTKFLAAIFTDRDGCASNPLLCR
;
A
#
# COMPACT_ATOMS: atom_id res chain seq x y z
N MET A 1 -21.02 -26.69 -8.40
CA MET A 1 -20.22 -26.04 -9.46
C MET A 1 -19.27 -25.06 -8.77
N ILE A 2 -18.15 -25.56 -8.23
CA ILE A 2 -17.08 -24.69 -7.73
C ILE A 2 -16.25 -24.37 -8.96
N ARG A 3 -16.38 -23.14 -9.47
CA ARG A 3 -15.46 -22.65 -10.50
C ARG A 3 -14.07 -22.58 -9.87
N ASP A 4 -13.10 -23.22 -10.48
CA ASP A 4 -11.69 -23.05 -10.13
C ASP A 4 -11.36 -21.56 -10.15
N LEU A 5 -11.03 -21.01 -8.98
CA LEU A 5 -10.49 -19.66 -8.88
C LEU A 5 -8.98 -19.75 -9.14
N MET A 6 -8.59 -19.63 -10.40
CA MET A 6 -7.17 -19.53 -10.75
C MET A 6 -6.66 -18.11 -10.46
N ALA A 7 -6.12 -17.92 -9.25
CA ALA A 7 -5.43 -16.71 -8.87
C ALA A 7 -3.95 -16.80 -9.29
N ARG A 8 -3.45 -15.77 -9.98
CA ARG A 8 -2.01 -15.67 -10.28
C ARG A 8 -1.23 -15.44 -8.99
N ARG A 9 -0.10 -16.12 -8.83
CA ARG A 9 0.80 -15.90 -7.67
C ARG A 9 1.36 -14.48 -7.73
N GLY A 10 1.28 -13.76 -6.61
CA GLY A 10 1.90 -12.44 -6.47
C GLY A 10 3.41 -12.55 -6.61
N GLN A 11 3.99 -11.70 -7.46
CA GLN A 11 5.43 -11.57 -7.66
C GLN A 11 5.80 -10.11 -7.38
N GLU A 12 6.89 -9.91 -6.65
CA GLU A 12 7.48 -8.59 -6.48
C GLU A 12 8.23 -8.21 -7.76
N ILE A 13 7.93 -7.04 -8.31
CA ILE A 13 8.54 -6.51 -9.54
C ILE A 13 9.47 -5.32 -9.27
N ALA A 14 9.17 -4.52 -8.24
CA ALA A 14 9.96 -3.39 -7.81
C ALA A 14 9.62 -2.98 -6.38
N CYS A 15 10.54 -2.27 -5.74
CA CYS A 15 10.41 -1.74 -4.38
C CYS A 15 10.90 -0.29 -4.35
N PHE A 16 10.36 0.50 -3.42
CA PHE A 16 10.79 1.86 -3.13
C PHE A 16 10.61 2.13 -1.63
N SER A 17 11.31 3.14 -1.14
CA SER A 17 11.33 3.53 0.27
C SER A 17 11.08 5.02 0.43
N TYR A 18 10.59 5.42 1.61
CA TYR A 18 10.57 6.81 2.06
C TYR A 18 11.55 6.96 3.21
N ASP A 19 12.32 8.05 3.21
CA ASP A 19 13.17 8.42 4.35
C ASP A 19 12.38 9.12 5.47
N ASP A 20 13.07 9.47 6.56
CA ASP A 20 12.47 10.14 7.72
C ASP A 20 11.91 11.53 7.40
N GLN A 21 12.28 12.12 6.26
CA GLN A 21 11.74 13.38 5.73
C GLN A 21 10.64 13.15 4.68
N HIS A 22 10.14 11.91 4.56
CA HIS A 22 9.17 11.48 3.56
C HIS A 22 9.62 11.71 2.11
N LYS A 23 10.93 11.68 1.84
CA LYS A 23 11.45 11.77 0.49
C LYS A 23 11.52 10.39 -0.14
N PHE A 24 11.06 10.34 -1.39
CA PHE A 24 11.07 9.15 -2.22
C PHE A 24 12.49 8.68 -2.53
N ARG A 25 12.73 7.38 -2.38
CA ARG A 25 13.99 6.70 -2.70
C ARG A 25 13.72 5.39 -3.43
N LEU A 26 14.52 5.12 -4.47
CA LEU A 26 14.50 3.86 -5.23
C LEU A 26 15.44 2.83 -4.59
N ASP A 27 15.23 2.54 -3.32
CA ASP A 27 16.00 1.57 -2.54
C ASP A 27 15.10 0.79 -1.55
N ASP A 28 15.70 -0.19 -0.91
CA ASP A 28 15.11 -1.06 0.12
C ASP A 28 15.45 -0.60 1.54
N SER A 29 15.89 0.66 1.70
CA SER A 29 16.45 1.16 2.96
C SER A 29 15.46 1.17 4.12
N SER A 30 14.16 1.23 3.83
CA SER A 30 13.10 1.33 4.84
C SER A 30 12.52 -0.03 5.24
N ILE A 31 13.12 -1.14 4.82
CA ILE A 31 12.75 -2.49 5.29
C ILE A 31 13.17 -2.65 6.75
N ARG A 32 12.20 -3.03 7.60
CA ARG A 32 12.44 -3.35 9.01
C ARG A 32 12.26 -4.84 9.25
N TYR A 33 13.16 -5.41 10.03
CA TYR A 33 13.08 -6.82 10.43
C TYR A 33 12.33 -6.95 11.75
N TYR A 34 11.47 -7.96 11.84
CA TYR A 34 10.81 -8.29 13.08
C TYR A 34 11.83 -8.79 14.11
N TYR A 35 11.85 -8.16 15.27
CA TYR A 35 12.59 -8.60 16.43
C TYR A 35 11.60 -8.79 17.60
N PRO A 36 11.61 -9.95 18.28
CA PRO A 36 10.62 -10.24 19.31
C PRO A 36 10.66 -9.18 20.42
N PRO A 37 9.55 -8.48 20.68
CA PRO A 37 9.51 -7.44 21.69
C PRO A 37 9.46 -8.07 23.09
N THR A 38 9.89 -7.30 24.10
CA THR A 38 9.61 -7.62 25.49
C THR A 38 8.11 -7.51 25.75
N LEU A 39 7.48 -8.64 26.08
CA LEU A 39 6.05 -8.70 26.43
C LEU A 39 5.79 -7.89 27.71
N GLY A 40 4.72 -7.09 27.72
CA GLY A 40 4.40 -6.15 28.80
C GLY A 40 4.91 -4.72 28.58
N ALA A 41 5.44 -4.41 27.38
CA ALA A 41 5.72 -3.03 27.00
C ALA A 41 4.42 -2.20 26.90
N ASP A 42 4.45 -1.00 27.48
CA ASP A 42 3.36 -0.04 27.40
C ASP A 42 3.43 0.69 26.05
N LEU A 43 2.45 0.41 25.18
CA LEU A 43 2.35 0.97 23.83
C LEU A 43 1.88 2.44 23.82
N SER A 44 1.43 2.98 24.96
CA SER A 44 1.04 4.38 25.10
C SER A 44 2.24 5.29 25.41
N LYS A 45 3.39 4.75 25.78
CA LYS A 45 4.61 5.54 26.05
C LYS A 45 5.13 6.16 24.76
N GLY A 46 5.45 7.46 24.82
CA GLY A 46 5.96 8.22 23.68
C GLY A 46 4.88 8.83 22.78
N PHE A 47 3.61 8.77 23.20
CA PHE A 47 2.52 9.46 22.50
C PHE A 47 2.75 10.98 22.39
N ASP A 48 3.25 11.62 23.46
CA ASP A 48 3.50 13.07 23.47
C ASP A 48 4.64 13.50 22.54
N THR A 49 5.56 12.58 22.23
CA THR A 49 6.70 12.80 21.31
C THR A 49 6.45 12.23 19.92
N PHE A 50 5.24 11.74 19.65
CA PHE A 50 4.91 11.11 18.38
C PHE A 50 4.79 12.16 17.29
N GLU A 51 5.75 12.17 16.37
CA GLU A 51 5.67 12.96 15.15
C GLU A 51 4.75 12.25 14.16
N LYS A 52 3.48 12.70 14.13
CA LYS A 52 2.52 12.22 13.14
C LYS A 52 2.89 12.79 11.78
N LEU A 53 3.06 11.90 10.80
CA LEU A 53 3.18 12.32 9.41
C LEU A 53 1.90 13.05 8.98
N ASP A 54 2.06 14.08 8.15
CA ASP A 54 0.93 14.84 7.63
C ASP A 54 0.17 14.01 6.58
N ASP A 55 -0.96 13.43 7.00
CA ASP A 55 -1.82 12.60 6.16
C ASP A 55 -2.73 13.43 5.23
N THR A 56 -2.56 14.76 5.15
CA THR A 56 -3.40 15.60 4.27
C THR A 56 -2.95 15.63 2.81
N ALA A 57 -1.71 15.23 2.52
CA ALA A 57 -1.28 15.02 1.15
C ALA A 57 -1.99 13.79 0.59
N ASP A 58 -2.72 13.96 -0.51
CA ASP A 58 -3.30 12.83 -1.25
C ASP A 58 -2.19 11.82 -1.54
N ASP A 59 -2.44 10.55 -1.21
CA ASP A 59 -1.56 9.40 -1.49
C ASP A 59 -1.51 9.17 -3.03
N HIS A 60 -0.84 10.08 -3.73
CA HIS A 60 -0.76 10.09 -5.17
C HIS A 60 0.00 8.85 -5.66
N LEU A 61 -0.41 8.34 -6.81
CA LEU A 61 0.25 7.20 -7.46
C LEU A 61 1.66 7.55 -7.96
N ASP A 62 2.12 8.79 -7.79
CA ASP A 62 3.40 9.30 -8.27
C ASP A 62 4.59 8.43 -7.89
N SER A 63 4.69 8.00 -6.63
CA SER A 63 5.80 7.14 -6.18
C SER A 63 5.74 5.76 -6.82
N LEU A 64 4.54 5.20 -6.98
CA LEU A 64 4.34 3.92 -7.65
C LEU A 64 4.74 4.02 -9.13
N LEU A 65 4.30 5.08 -9.82
CA LEU A 65 4.60 5.32 -11.23
C LEU A 65 6.09 5.59 -11.46
N LYS A 66 6.73 6.41 -10.62
CA LYS A 66 8.19 6.66 -10.67
C LYS A 66 8.98 5.37 -10.53
N THR A 67 8.55 4.47 -9.65
CA THR A 67 9.18 3.17 -9.43
C THR A 67 9.05 2.26 -10.66
N ILE A 68 7.85 2.21 -11.25
CA ILE A 68 7.61 1.44 -12.48
C ILE A 68 8.43 2.02 -13.65
N MET A 69 8.47 3.33 -13.82
CA MET A 69 9.28 3.98 -14.86
C MET A 69 10.77 3.65 -14.72
N ALA A 70 11.30 3.65 -13.49
CA ALA A 70 12.68 3.26 -13.23
C ALA A 70 12.95 1.79 -13.57
N LEU A 71 11.99 0.89 -13.28
CA LEU A 71 12.07 -0.52 -13.65
C LEU A 71 12.07 -0.68 -15.18
N GLU A 72 11.14 -0.03 -15.89
CA GLU A 72 11.04 -0.08 -17.35
C GLU A 72 12.30 0.45 -18.03
N GLN A 73 12.92 1.49 -17.47
CA GLN A 73 14.19 2.03 -17.97
C GLN A 73 15.36 1.06 -17.76
N LYS A 74 15.35 0.29 -16.66
CA LYS A 74 16.39 -0.71 -16.35
C LYS A 74 16.26 -1.96 -17.22
N GLU A 75 15.05 -2.45 -17.44
CA GLU A 75 14.79 -3.68 -18.20
C GLU A 75 14.64 -3.43 -19.71
N GLY A 76 14.38 -2.19 -20.12
CA GLY A 76 14.12 -1.82 -21.52
C GLY A 76 12.80 -2.39 -22.07
N LYS A 77 11.94 -2.92 -21.20
CA LYS A 77 10.63 -3.48 -21.53
C LYS A 77 9.56 -2.81 -20.66
N ARG A 78 8.40 -2.55 -21.26
CA ARG A 78 7.21 -2.07 -20.55
C ARG A 78 6.65 -3.17 -19.64
N VAL A 79 6.22 -2.80 -18.43
CA VAL A 79 5.56 -3.74 -17.52
C VAL A 79 4.19 -4.12 -18.09
N GLU A 80 3.93 -5.43 -18.18
CA GLU A 80 2.63 -5.96 -18.59
C GLU A 80 1.65 -5.93 -17.41
N ALA A 81 0.81 -4.90 -17.35
CA ALA A 81 -0.23 -4.74 -16.34
C ALA A 81 -1.50 -4.09 -16.93
N ASP A 82 -2.67 -4.62 -16.58
CA ASP A 82 -3.97 -4.05 -16.97
C ASP A 82 -4.40 -2.91 -16.05
N VAL A 83 -4.10 -3.03 -14.75
CA VAL A 83 -4.48 -2.06 -13.72
C VAL A 83 -3.31 -1.87 -12.76
N ILE A 84 -2.98 -0.60 -12.51
CA ILE A 84 -1.96 -0.20 -11.54
C ILE A 84 -2.67 0.59 -10.44
N THR A 85 -2.64 0.09 -9.20
CA THR A 85 -3.29 0.72 -8.05
C THR A 85 -2.64 0.31 -6.74
N TRP A 86 -2.89 1.07 -5.68
CA TRP A 86 -2.50 0.71 -4.33
C TRP A 86 -3.27 -0.51 -3.83
N ARG A 87 -2.60 -1.39 -3.08
CA ARG A 87 -3.22 -2.56 -2.46
C ARG A 87 -4.46 -2.18 -1.63
N GLY A 88 -4.40 -1.05 -0.90
CA GLY A 88 -5.52 -0.56 -0.09
C GLY A 88 -6.79 -0.30 -0.90
N MET A 89 -6.66 0.21 -2.13
CA MET A 89 -7.79 0.44 -3.03
C MET A 89 -8.40 -0.90 -3.47
N MET A 90 -7.58 -1.88 -3.86
CA MET A 90 -8.06 -3.22 -4.20
C MET A 90 -8.77 -3.89 -3.02
N THR A 91 -8.24 -3.75 -1.80
CA THR A 91 -8.91 -4.25 -0.59
C THR A 91 -10.26 -3.59 -0.37
N LYS A 92 -10.39 -2.26 -0.57
CA LYS A 92 -11.68 -1.58 -0.48
C LYS A 92 -12.68 -2.11 -1.50
N PHE A 93 -12.27 -2.34 -2.75
CA PHE A 93 -13.15 -2.92 -3.77
C PHE A 93 -13.60 -4.34 -3.43
N LEU A 94 -12.68 -5.20 -2.98
CA LEU A 94 -12.99 -6.58 -2.58
C LEU A 94 -13.87 -6.63 -1.32
N ALA A 95 -13.62 -5.73 -0.37
CA ALA A 95 -14.38 -5.65 0.87
C ALA A 95 -15.75 -5.00 0.67
N ALA A 96 -15.93 -4.12 -0.33
CA ALA A 96 -17.18 -3.36 -0.54
C ALA A 96 -18.44 -4.23 -0.56
N ILE A 97 -18.36 -5.45 -1.07
CA ILE A 97 -19.48 -6.41 -1.13
C ILE A 97 -19.89 -6.88 0.28
N PHE A 98 -18.97 -6.84 1.24
CA PHE A 98 -19.15 -7.26 2.63
C PHE A 98 -19.32 -6.07 3.59
N THR A 99 -18.88 -4.87 3.21
CA THR A 99 -18.93 -3.66 4.04
C THR A 99 -20.34 -3.07 4.21
N ASP A 100 -21.33 -3.49 3.40
CA ASP A 100 -22.73 -3.05 3.54
C ASP A 100 -23.36 -3.43 4.90
N ARG A 101 -22.68 -4.25 5.72
CA ARG A 101 -23.08 -4.54 7.10
C ARG A 101 -22.58 -3.51 8.13
N ASP A 102 -21.59 -2.69 7.79
CA ASP A 102 -20.95 -1.71 8.67
C ASP A 102 -20.70 -0.37 7.95
N GLY A 103 -21.76 0.41 7.71
CA GLY A 103 -21.71 1.88 7.51
C GLY A 103 -20.97 2.45 6.27
N CYS A 104 -21.74 2.78 5.22
CA CYS A 104 -21.34 3.55 4.02
C CYS A 104 -20.64 4.88 4.43
N ALA A 105 -19.31 5.01 4.21
CA ALA A 105 -18.56 6.25 4.51
C ALA A 105 -17.66 6.77 3.37
N SER A 106 -17.70 6.18 2.18
CA SER A 106 -16.92 6.72 1.06
C SER A 106 -17.57 6.46 -0.29
N ASN A 107 -18.11 7.53 -0.87
CA ASN A 107 -18.67 7.73 -2.21
C ASN A 107 -20.21 7.60 -2.35
N PRO A 108 -20.94 8.70 -2.62
CA PRO A 108 -22.41 8.70 -2.81
C PRO A 108 -22.87 8.04 -4.12
N LEU A 109 -21.96 7.64 -5.02
CA LEU A 109 -22.33 6.99 -6.29
C LEU A 109 -22.69 5.50 -6.16
N LEU A 110 -22.49 4.89 -4.99
CA LEU A 110 -22.72 3.46 -4.78
C LEU A 110 -23.73 3.13 -3.67
N CYS A 111 -24.45 4.12 -3.16
CA CYS A 111 -25.56 3.91 -2.23
C CYS A 111 -26.87 4.25 -2.98
N ARG A 112 -27.32 3.34 -3.87
CA ARG A 112 -28.69 3.31 -4.43
C ARG A 112 -29.16 1.88 -4.71
#